data_AF-A0A9D8SBS3-F1
#
_entry.id   AF-A0A9D8SBS3-F1
#
_cell.length_a   1.000
_cell.length_b   1.000
_cell.length_c   1.000
_cell.angle_alpha   90.00
_cell.angle_beta   90.00
_cell.angle_gamma   90.00
#
_symmetry.space_group_name_H-M   'P 1'
#
loop_
_entity.id
_entity.type
_entity.pdbx_description
1 polymer ?
#
loop_
_entity_poly.entity_id
_entity_poly.type
_entity_poly.pdbx_seq_one_letter_code
_entity_poly.pdbx_strand_id
1 'polypeptide(L)'
;MKKAVFFDFFGVISCEIAPIWFRRHFDDKEADQIKKDIVSLGDIGIIDEDETYRRIYERTGIPADQIRSEWDDLVEINEDLVSFLRKVKERYPVYLLSNAIDPFLERILKKHDLYSLFDKIFVSSLMHISKPS
;
A
#
# COMPACT_ATOMS: atom_id res chain seq x y z
N MET A 1 15.16 8.43 27.20
CA MET A 1 14.31 8.76 26.03
C MET A 1 14.10 7.49 25.23
N LYS A 2 12.87 6.98 25.08
CA LYS A 2 12.61 5.80 24.23
C LYS A 2 12.56 6.29 22.77
N LYS A 3 13.42 5.73 21.91
CA LYS A 3 13.40 5.99 20.46
C LYS A 3 12.48 4.96 19.81
N ALA A 4 11.77 5.37 18.76
CA ALA A 4 10.92 4.50 17.94
C ALA A 4 11.30 4.67 16.48
N VAL A 5 11.02 3.66 15.65
CA VAL A 5 11.28 3.70 14.21
C VAL A 5 9.98 3.50 13.47
N PHE A 6 9.70 4.37 12.50
CA PHE A 6 8.55 4.30 11.63
C PHE A 6 9.02 3.95 10.22
N PHE A 7 8.35 3.01 9.57
CA PHE A 7 8.61 2.61 8.20
C PHE A 7 7.41 2.89 7.30
N ASP A 8 7.71 3.21 6.05
CA ASP A 8 6.72 3.12 4.97
C ASP A 8 6.56 1.67 4.51
N PHE A 9 5.50 1.38 3.75
CA PHE A 9 5.30 0.06 3.17
C PHE A 9 5.71 0.02 1.68
N PHE A 10 4.96 0.70 0.82
CA PHE A 10 5.15 0.68 -0.62
C PHE A 10 6.36 1.56 -1.02
N GLY A 11 7.23 1.02 -1.88
CA GLY A 11 8.52 1.62 -2.23
C GLY A 11 9.63 1.40 -1.19
N VAL A 12 9.35 0.72 -0.07
CA VAL A 12 10.31 0.47 1.01
C VAL A 12 10.36 -1.02 1.36
N ILE A 13 9.29 -1.55 1.95
CA ILE A 13 9.16 -2.97 2.35
C ILE A 13 8.64 -3.81 1.18
N SER A 14 7.68 -3.24 0.44
CA SER A 14 7.20 -3.77 -0.84
C SER A 14 7.64 -2.83 -1.96
N CYS A 15 7.69 -3.32 -3.20
CA CYS A 15 7.68 -2.46 -4.38
C CYS A 15 6.42 -1.57 -4.42
N GLU A 16 6.43 -0.53 -5.26
CA GLU A 16 5.21 0.24 -5.55
C GLU A 16 4.23 -0.58 -6.42
N ILE A 17 2.93 -0.53 -6.13
CA ILE A 17 1.94 -1.33 -6.88
C ILE A 17 1.21 -0.46 -7.91
N ALA A 18 0.35 0.46 -7.45
CA ALA A 18 -0.50 1.25 -8.34
C ALA A 18 0.28 2.02 -9.43
N PRO A 19 1.42 2.69 -9.14
CA PRO A 19 2.23 3.34 -10.17
C PRO A 19 2.85 2.37 -11.18
N ILE A 20 3.21 1.14 -10.77
CA ILE A 20 3.72 0.12 -11.69
C ILE A 20 2.58 -0.37 -12.59
N TRP A 21 1.41 -0.65 -12.00
CA TRP A 21 0.25 -1.12 -12.73
C TRP A 21 -0.22 -0.07 -13.75
N PHE A 22 -0.44 1.19 -13.34
CA PHE A 22 -0.96 2.22 -14.26
C PHE A 22 -0.06 2.48 -15.46
N ARG A 23 1.27 2.46 -15.30
CA ARG A 23 2.21 2.63 -16.42
C ARG A 23 2.14 1.51 -17.47
N ARG A 24 1.51 0.37 -17.16
CA ARG A 24 1.26 -0.72 -18.12
C ARG A 24 -0.02 -0.49 -18.94
N HIS A 25 -0.95 0.33 -18.44
CA HIS A 25 -2.29 0.50 -19.02
C HIS A 25 -2.59 1.91 -19.53
N PHE A 26 -1.81 2.90 -19.11
CA PHE A 26 -2.02 4.31 -19.41
C PHE A 26 -0.71 5.02 -19.76
N ASP A 27 -0.83 6.16 -20.43
CA ASP A 27 0.28 7.11 -20.51
C ASP A 27 0.54 7.77 -19.14
N ASP A 28 1.71 8.39 -18.98
CA ASP A 28 2.12 8.98 -17.70
C ASP A 28 1.15 10.04 -17.18
N LYS A 29 0.53 10.83 -18.08
CA LYS A 29 -0.38 11.91 -17.69
C LYS A 29 -1.70 11.35 -17.17
N GLU A 30 -2.23 10.33 -17.84
CA GLU A 30 -3.46 9.67 -17.41
C GLU A 30 -3.25 8.84 -16.14
N ALA A 31 -2.11 8.15 -16.02
CA ALA A 31 -1.73 7.43 -14.80
C ALA A 31 -1.67 8.36 -13.58
N ASP A 32 -1.05 9.53 -13.72
CA ASP A 32 -0.99 10.55 -12.67
C ASP A 32 -2.37 11.07 -12.27
N GLN A 33 -3.25 11.27 -13.25
CA GLN A 33 -4.61 11.74 -13.00
C GLN A 33 -5.44 10.69 -12.27
N ILE A 34 -5.39 9.43 -12.69
CA ILE A 34 -6.08 8.31 -12.04
C ILE A 34 -5.59 8.12 -10.60
N LYS A 35 -4.27 8.22 -10.39
CA LYS A 35 -3.70 8.17 -9.04
C LYS A 35 -4.30 9.24 -8.15
N LYS A 36 -4.40 10.49 -8.62
CA LYS A 36 -4.95 11.61 -7.85
C LYS A 36 -6.45 11.49 -7.60
N ASP A 37 -7.22 11.11 -8.61
CA ASP A 37 -8.69 11.15 -8.56
C ASP A 37 -9.31 9.90 -7.95
N ILE A 38 -8.60 8.77 -7.96
CA ILE A 38 -9.13 7.48 -7.55
C ILE A 38 -8.30 6.90 -6.40
N VAL A 39 -7.01 6.63 -6.63
CA VAL A 39 -6.18 5.92 -5.64
C VAL A 39 -6.00 6.73 -4.36
N SER A 40 -5.73 8.03 -4.47
CA SER A 40 -5.61 8.90 -3.30
C SER A 40 -6.87 8.90 -2.42
N LEU A 41 -8.06 8.76 -3.02
CA LEU A 41 -9.32 8.68 -2.26
C LEU A 41 -9.44 7.35 -1.51
N GLY A 42 -9.01 6.25 -2.13
CA GLY A 42 -8.93 4.94 -1.49
C GLY A 42 -7.90 4.92 -0.36
N ASP A 43 -6.73 5.51 -0.61
CA ASP A 43 -5.66 5.62 0.38
C ASP A 43 -6.11 6.38 1.62
N ILE A 44 -6.99 7.38 1.54
CA ILE A 44 -7.52 8.08 2.72
C ILE A 44 -8.90 7.55 3.18
N GLY A 45 -9.38 6.44 2.60
CA GLY A 45 -10.62 5.80 3.02
C GLY A 45 -11.87 6.62 2.76
N ILE A 46 -11.84 7.57 1.80
CA ILE A 46 -13.04 8.24 1.30
C ILE A 46 -13.88 7.27 0.47
N ILE A 47 -13.21 6.40 -0.29
CA ILE A 47 -13.82 5.26 -0.97
C ILE A 47 -13.17 3.98 -0.47
N ASP A 48 -13.91 2.88 -0.51
CA ASP A 48 -13.39 1.56 -0.15
C ASP A 48 -12.62 0.91 -1.32
N GLU A 49 -12.10 -0.29 -1.08
CA GLU A 49 -11.35 -1.05 -2.06
C GLU A 49 -12.19 -1.42 -3.30
N ASP A 50 -13.44 -1.85 -3.10
CA ASP A 50 -14.32 -2.27 -4.18
C ASP A 50 -14.67 -1.08 -5.09
N GLU A 51 -14.99 0.08 -4.50
CA GLU A 51 -15.24 1.32 -5.22
C GLU A 51 -13.98 1.83 -5.94
N THR A 52 -12.80 1.65 -5.35
CA THR A 52 -11.53 1.97 -6.00
C THR A 52 -11.36 1.18 -7.28
N TYR A 53 -11.50 -0.15 -7.23
CA TYR A 53 -11.37 -0.99 -8.42
C TYR A 53 -12.49 -0.77 -9.42
N ARG A 54 -13.73 -0.51 -8.97
CA ARG A 54 -14.84 -0.16 -9.85
C ARG A 54 -14.56 1.09 -10.66
N ARG A 55 -13.99 2.14 -10.06
CA ARG A 55 -13.61 3.37 -10.78
C ARG A 55 -12.44 3.15 -11.74
N ILE A 56 -11.50 2.28 -11.42
CA ILE A 56 -10.43 1.90 -12.35
C ILE A 56 -11.00 1.11 -13.54
N TYR A 57 -11.97 0.21 -13.31
CA TYR A 57 -12.70 -0.48 -14.37
C TYR A 57 -13.39 0.50 -15.32
N GLU A 58 -14.04 1.54 -14.81
CA GLU A 58 -14.68 2.58 -15.66
C GLU A 58 -13.70 3.29 -16.59
N ARG A 59 -12.41 3.30 -16.25
CA ARG A 59 -11.34 3.94 -17.04
C ARG A 59 -10.62 2.99 -17.97
N THR A 60 -10.54 1.70 -17.62
CA THR A 60 -9.75 0.69 -18.35
C THR A 60 -10.57 -0.33 -19.11
N GLY A 61 -11.82 -0.57 -18.68
CA GLY A 61 -12.62 -1.73 -19.06
C GLY A 61 -12.14 -3.05 -18.44
N ILE A 62 -11.11 -3.05 -17.57
CA ILE A 62 -10.55 -4.27 -16.95
C ILE A 62 -11.38 -4.61 -15.70
N PRO A 63 -11.97 -5.82 -15.61
CA PRO A 63 -12.77 -6.24 -14.47
C PRO A 63 -12.07 -6.06 -13.11
N ALA A 64 -12.83 -5.69 -12.08
CA ALA A 64 -12.28 -5.37 -10.75
C ALA A 64 -11.53 -6.54 -10.09
N ASP A 65 -11.99 -7.76 -10.30
CA ASP A 65 -11.34 -8.99 -9.86
C ASP A 65 -9.99 -9.23 -10.56
N GLN A 66 -9.92 -8.95 -11.86
CA GLN A 66 -8.68 -8.98 -12.62
C GLN A 66 -7.70 -7.91 -12.12
N ILE A 67 -8.16 -6.66 -11.90
CA ILE A 67 -7.32 -5.58 -11.35
C ILE A 67 -6.76 -6.00 -9.98
N ARG A 68 -7.60 -6.55 -9.10
CA ARG A 68 -7.18 -7.04 -7.78
C ARG A 68 -6.11 -8.11 -7.89
N SER A 69 -6.32 -9.12 -8.77
CA SER A 69 -5.34 -10.18 -9.00
C SER A 69 -4.01 -9.63 -9.50
N GLU A 70 -4.05 -8.73 -10.49
CA GLU A 70 -2.84 -8.14 -11.06
C GLU A 70 -2.08 -7.25 -10.06
N TRP A 71 -2.79 -6.57 -9.15
CA TRP A 71 -2.17 -5.83 -8.05
C TRP A 71 -1.54 -6.76 -7.02
N ASP A 72 -2.21 -7.87 -6.67
CA ASP A 72 -1.68 -8.88 -5.76
C ASP A 72 -0.44 -9.60 -6.34
N ASP A 73 -0.39 -9.78 -7.67
CA ASP A 73 0.74 -10.40 -8.41
C ASP A 73 1.95 -9.48 -8.54
N LEU A 74 1.75 -8.16 -8.43
CA LEU A 74 2.83 -7.18 -8.44
C LEU A 74 3.60 -7.10 -7.14
N VAL A 75 3.08 -7.68 -6.05
CA VAL A 75 3.66 -7.56 -4.71
C VAL A 75 4.99 -8.30 -4.64
N GLU A 76 6.07 -7.55 -4.47
CA GLU A 76 7.41 -8.06 -4.23
C GLU A 76 7.93 -7.53 -2.89
N ILE A 77 8.20 -8.44 -1.95
CA ILE A 77 8.70 -8.11 -0.61
C ILE A 77 10.23 -8.04 -0.62
N ASN A 78 10.77 -6.97 -0.05
CA ASN A 78 12.20 -6.81 0.18
C ASN A 78 12.65 -7.61 1.41
N GLU A 79 13.01 -8.88 1.19
CA GLU A 79 13.41 -9.82 2.25
C GLU A 79 14.65 -9.39 3.05
N ASP A 80 15.58 -8.66 2.41
CA ASP A 80 16.75 -8.09 3.09
C ASP A 80 16.32 -7.02 4.10
N LEU A 81 15.39 -6.14 3.71
CA LEU A 81 14.83 -5.14 4.62
C LEU A 81 14.00 -5.80 5.73
N VAL A 82 13.20 -6.82 5.41
CA VAL A 82 12.45 -7.58 6.43
C VAL A 82 13.41 -8.18 7.46
N SER A 83 14.52 -8.76 7.01
CA SER A 83 15.56 -9.31 7.88
C SER A 83 16.23 -8.24 8.74
N PHE A 84 16.43 -7.03 8.19
CA PHE A 84 16.91 -5.88 8.95
C PHE A 84 15.88 -5.41 10.01
N LEU A 85 14.60 -5.32 9.66
CA LEU A 85 13.53 -4.91 10.56
C LEU A 85 13.43 -5.81 11.78
N ARG A 86 13.59 -7.14 11.61
CA ARG A 86 13.63 -8.09 12.74
C ARG A 86 14.71 -7.73 13.76
N LYS A 87 15.93 -7.39 13.29
CA LYS A 87 17.05 -6.95 14.16
C LYS A 87 16.78 -5.59 14.81
N VAL A 88 16.11 -4.68 14.10
CA VAL A 88 15.73 -3.37 14.67
C VAL A 88 14.71 -3.56 15.79
N LYS A 89 13.73 -4.45 15.61
CA LYS A 89 12.67 -4.75 16.59
C LYS A 89 13.20 -5.28 17.93
N GLU A 90 14.35 -5.96 17.92
CA GLU A 90 15.03 -6.39 19.17
C GLU A 90 15.46 -5.22 20.06
N ARG A 91 15.61 -4.01 19.49
CA ARG A 91 16.17 -2.84 20.18
C ARG A 91 15.22 -1.66 20.28
N TYR A 92 14.26 -1.55 19.37
CA TYR A 92 13.36 -0.42 19.26
C TYR A 92 11.93 -0.88 18.95
N PRO A 93 10.89 -0.19 19.46
CA PRO A 93 9.56 -0.31 18.90
C PRO A 93 9.58 0.08 17.41
N VAL A 94 8.97 -0.77 16.58
CA VAL A 94 8.89 -0.61 15.14
C VAL A 94 7.43 -0.43 14.76
N TYR A 95 7.13 0.63 14.02
CA TYR A 95 5.79 0.99 13.59
C TYR A 95 5.71 1.06 12.07
N LEU A 96 4.58 0.62 11.51
CA LEU A 96 4.27 0.85 10.10
C LEU A 96 3.41 2.10 9.98
N LEU A 97 3.76 3.01 9.07
CA LEU A 97 2.98 4.20 8.72
C LEU A 97 2.89 4.28 7.21
N SER A 98 1.77 3.80 6.65
CA SER A 98 1.61 3.65 5.20
C SER A 98 0.41 4.43 4.69
N ASN A 99 0.59 5.08 3.53
CA ASN A 99 -0.54 5.46 2.70
C ASN A 99 -1.02 4.19 1.99
N ALA A 100 -2.23 3.73 2.27
CA ALA A 100 -2.77 2.52 1.66
C ALA A 100 -4.28 2.41 1.85
N ILE A 101 -4.90 1.63 0.96
CA ILE A 101 -6.20 1.00 1.15
C ILE A 101 -6.02 -0.16 2.15
N ASP A 102 -6.66 -0.06 3.32
CA ASP A 102 -6.46 -0.99 4.44
C ASP A 102 -6.69 -2.48 4.09
N PRO A 103 -7.81 -2.89 3.46
CA PRO A 103 -7.99 -4.29 3.06
C PRO A 103 -6.88 -4.84 2.17
N PHE A 104 -6.33 -4.02 1.27
CA PHE A 104 -5.24 -4.42 0.40
C PHE A 104 -3.94 -4.64 1.18
N LEU A 105 -3.55 -3.66 2.02
CA LEU A 105 -2.37 -3.77 2.86
C LEU A 105 -2.49 -4.94 3.84
N GLU A 106 -3.64 -5.13 4.47
CA GLU A 106 -3.90 -6.23 5.40
C GLU A 106 -3.71 -7.60 4.73
N ARG A 107 -4.22 -7.79 3.49
CA ARG A 107 -4.00 -9.04 2.75
C ARG A 107 -2.53 -9.31 2.53
N ILE A 108 -1.75 -8.31 2.12
CA ILE A 108 -0.31 -8.46 1.89
C ILE A 108 0.40 -8.83 3.20
N LEU A 109 0.14 -8.08 4.27
CA LEU A 109 0.77 -8.31 5.57
C LEU A 109 0.45 -9.72 6.12
N LYS A 110 -0.77 -10.23 5.91
CA LYS A 110 -1.16 -11.61 6.28
C LYS A 110 -0.46 -12.65 5.40
N LYS A 111 -0.50 -12.47 4.08
CA LYS A 111 0.06 -13.42 3.09
C LYS A 111 1.56 -13.65 3.30
N HIS A 112 2.28 -12.60 3.69
CA HIS A 112 3.74 -12.62 3.85
C HIS A 112 4.22 -12.68 5.32
N ASP A 113 3.32 -12.92 6.28
CA ASP A 113 3.63 -13.02 7.72
C ASP A 113 4.40 -11.80 8.28
N LEU A 114 4.00 -10.59 7.85
CA LEU A 114 4.70 -9.34 8.19
C LEU A 114 4.12 -8.63 9.43
N TYR A 115 2.94 -9.04 9.91
CA TYR A 115 2.30 -8.41 11.08
C TYR A 115 3.19 -8.40 12.31
N SER A 116 3.92 -9.48 12.54
CA SER A 116 4.79 -9.65 13.70
C SER A 116 5.95 -8.65 13.75
N LEU A 117 6.27 -8.00 12.62
CA LEU A 117 7.34 -7.01 12.54
C LEU A 117 6.98 -5.69 13.22
N PHE A 118 5.69 -5.37 13.37
CA PHE A 118 5.24 -4.06 13.80
C PHE A 118 4.54 -4.13 15.15
N ASP A 119 4.90 -3.23 16.07
CA ASP A 119 4.22 -3.06 17.36
C ASP A 119 2.88 -2.35 17.20
N LYS A 120 2.74 -1.55 16.14
CA LYS A 120 1.49 -0.94 15.70
C LYS A 120 1.58 -0.58 14.22
N ILE A 121 0.44 -0.68 13.54
CA ILE A 121 0.28 -0.33 12.13
C ILE A 121 -0.67 0.86 12.06
N PHE A 122 -0.25 1.89 11.33
CA PHE A 122 -1.01 3.10 11.04
C PHE A 122 -1.27 3.14 9.53
N VAL A 123 -2.54 3.03 9.16
CA VAL A 123 -2.98 3.02 7.76
C VAL A 123 -3.79 4.28 7.50
N SER A 124 -3.42 5.03 6.46
CA SER A 124 -4.08 6.28 6.12
C SER A 124 -5.59 6.14 5.91
N SER A 125 -6.07 5.03 5.34
CA SER A 125 -7.50 4.86 5.05
C SER A 125 -8.34 4.69 6.31
N LEU A 126 -7.76 4.15 7.39
CA LEU A 126 -8.40 4.05 8.69
C LEU A 126 -8.33 5.36 9.48
N MET A 127 -7.36 6.22 9.16
CA MET A 127 -7.11 7.49 9.87
C MET A 127 -7.67 8.71 9.13
N HIS A 128 -8.15 8.53 7.89
CA HIS A 128 -8.61 9.58 7.00
C HIS A 128 -7.57 10.70 6.76
N ILE A 129 -6.28 10.34 6.76
CA ILE A 129 -5.17 11.27 6.54
C ILE A 129 -4.00 10.55 5.85
N SER A 130 -3.38 11.18 4.86
CA SER A 130 -2.21 10.65 4.14
C SER A 130 -0.94 11.46 4.42
N LYS A 131 0.24 10.84 4.37
CA LYS A 131 1.51 11.57 4.28
C LYS A 131 1.58 12.27 2.90
N PRO A 132 2.22 13.46 2.76
CA PRO A 132 2.92 14.25 3.77
C PRO A 132 2.08 15.40 4.34
N SER A 133 0.78 15.19 4.64
CA SER A 133 -0.15 16.24 5.11
C SER A 133 0.42 17.15 6.20
#